data_AF-A0A2Z4IG93-F1
#
_entry.id   AF-A0A2Z4IG93-F1
#
_cell.length_a   1.000
_cell.length_b   1.000
_cell.length_c   1.000
_cell.angle_alpha   90.00
_cell.angle_beta   90.00
_cell.angle_gamma   90.00
#
_symmetry.space_group_name_H-M   'P 1'
#
loop_
_entity.id
_entity.type
_entity.pdbx_description
1 polymer ?
#
loop_
_entity_poly.entity_id
_entity_poly.type
_entity_poly.pdbx_seq_one_letter_code
_entity_poly.pdbx_strand_id
1 'polypeptide(L)'
;MSVWFCACSEEQKPAPPAEEEELTLQLSASETSVTVLSTVTFEVTTMETQEAITGADLYIDGNKINGYQHVFDEVGTQSVVAKIQGYRDSEPVTITVLDQMAEVDIYVLGGGYDEGSGGIRPLYWKNGEPAIYSHESSENMIYNKMVVADNQVYIAGERQFTRAIASAFYWENDTYVELSDPNDSDDYAIAYDICVSEGDVYVAGIKAKTNNMMDIVYWENSGESPVHVASGTLGQTGNSVVTVSGDDVYVAGVLNAAPTYWKNGEAVSMEGTGTVTDIAVSDQGDVFISGHGSNGNVTVAKYWKNGQEVVLGTGERDSEARAVFVENGDVYVAGYEKVLHKSGTGTVNVARYWKNGEAVDLTDRLYRAEANAIFVLDGKVYVAGIDFGSSGKPVAAMYWENGKAMQLSHDDHRGHAADIFVVKRTQDR
;
A
#
# COMPACT_ATOMS: atom_id res chain seq x y z
N MET A 1 53.65 26.18 -98.36
CA MET A 1 54.81 25.54 -97.69
C MET A 1 54.42 25.46 -96.22
N SER A 2 53.95 24.30 -95.80
CA SER A 2 53.31 24.06 -94.50
C SER A 2 54.38 23.61 -93.49
N VAL A 3 54.45 24.27 -92.34
CA VAL A 3 55.37 23.93 -91.25
C VAL A 3 54.64 23.01 -90.28
N TRP A 4 55.17 21.80 -90.08
CA TRP A 4 54.71 20.83 -89.08
C TRP A 4 55.34 21.15 -87.72
N PHE A 5 54.51 21.18 -86.66
CA PHE A 5 54.98 21.10 -85.28
C PHE A 5 54.65 19.69 -84.75
N CYS A 6 55.68 19.00 -84.24
CA CYS A 6 55.52 17.80 -83.40
C CYS A 6 54.98 18.22 -82.02
N ALA A 7 53.96 17.52 -81.53
CA ALA A 7 53.57 17.53 -80.13
C ALA A 7 53.66 16.09 -79.59
N CYS A 8 54.46 15.90 -78.54
CA CYS A 8 54.56 14.66 -77.76
C CYS A 8 53.26 14.46 -76.95
N SER A 9 52.78 13.21 -76.89
CA SER A 9 51.65 12.82 -76.04
C SER A 9 52.12 12.60 -74.60
N GLU A 10 51.53 13.30 -73.64
CA GLU A 10 51.58 12.90 -72.21
C GLU A 10 50.56 11.79 -71.95
N GLU A 11 51.02 10.66 -71.41
CA GLU A 11 50.17 9.59 -70.89
C GLU A 11 49.48 10.06 -69.59
N GLN A 12 48.15 10.11 -69.59
CA GLN A 12 47.35 10.33 -68.38
C GLN A 12 47.38 9.07 -67.50
N LYS A 13 47.82 9.22 -66.24
CA LYS A 13 47.61 8.21 -65.20
C LYS A 13 46.11 8.06 -64.89
N PRO A 14 45.59 6.85 -64.62
CA PRO A 14 44.20 6.67 -64.19
C PRO A 14 44.00 7.33 -62.82
N ALA A 15 42.85 7.98 -62.64
CA ALA A 15 42.41 8.49 -61.34
C ALA A 15 42.22 7.33 -60.33
N PRO A 16 42.44 7.56 -59.02
CA PRO A 16 42.12 6.55 -58.00
C PRO A 16 40.62 6.22 -58.04
N PRO A 17 40.20 5.00 -57.65
CA PRO A 17 38.78 4.70 -57.48
C PRO A 17 38.20 5.66 -56.43
N ALA A 18 37.01 6.22 -56.70
CA ALA A 18 36.27 6.95 -55.69
C ALA A 18 35.98 5.99 -54.52
N GLU A 19 36.35 6.39 -53.29
CA GLU A 19 35.85 5.72 -52.09
C GLU A 19 34.33 5.93 -52.07
N GLU A 20 33.55 4.85 -52.22
CA GLU A 20 32.12 4.88 -51.94
C GLU A 20 31.97 5.17 -50.44
N GLU A 21 31.45 6.34 -50.09
CA GLU A 21 31.14 6.67 -48.70
C GLU A 21 30.09 5.69 -48.18
N GLU A 22 30.51 4.80 -47.28
CA GLU A 22 29.66 3.82 -46.63
C GLU A 22 28.70 4.56 -45.67
N LEU A 23 27.44 4.68 -46.07
CA LEU A 23 26.39 5.39 -45.32
C LEU A 23 26.08 4.71 -43.98
N THR A 24 25.75 5.50 -42.97
CA THR A 24 25.42 5.00 -41.63
C THR A 24 23.91 5.00 -41.41
N LEU A 25 23.37 3.92 -40.84
CA LEU A 25 21.96 3.90 -40.45
C LEU A 25 21.71 4.76 -39.22
N GLN A 26 20.52 5.36 -39.17
CA GLN A 26 19.96 6.00 -38.00
C GLN A 26 18.64 5.32 -37.67
N LEU A 27 18.50 4.90 -36.41
CA LEU A 27 17.27 4.31 -35.89
C LEU A 27 16.59 5.34 -34.98
N SER A 28 15.29 5.52 -35.15
CA SER A 28 14.44 6.24 -34.22
C SER A 28 13.29 5.34 -33.76
N ALA A 29 12.80 5.59 -32.56
CA ALA A 29 11.64 4.93 -31.99
C ALA A 29 10.53 5.97 -31.79
N SER A 30 9.27 5.55 -31.91
CA SER A 30 8.11 6.39 -31.62
C SER A 30 8.14 6.93 -30.19
N GLU A 31 8.60 6.11 -29.25
CA GLU A 31 8.83 6.45 -27.84
C GLU A 31 10.02 5.62 -27.31
N THR A 32 10.75 6.17 -26.32
CA THR A 32 11.90 5.49 -25.68
C THR A 32 11.63 5.07 -24.23
N SER A 33 10.45 5.40 -23.70
CA SER A 33 9.97 4.98 -22.38
C SER A 33 8.51 4.57 -22.50
N VAL A 34 8.21 3.28 -22.34
CA VAL A 34 6.88 2.68 -22.54
C VAL A 34 6.50 1.78 -21.37
N THR A 35 5.26 1.29 -21.33
CA THR A 35 4.83 0.27 -20.34
C THR A 35 4.80 -1.13 -20.96
N VAL A 36 4.84 -2.17 -20.13
CA VAL A 36 4.68 -3.57 -20.57
C VAL A 36 3.42 -3.71 -21.45
N LEU A 37 3.55 -4.49 -22.53
CA LEU A 37 2.58 -4.67 -23.62
C LEU A 37 2.33 -3.46 -24.53
N SER A 38 3.07 -2.36 -24.35
CA SER A 38 3.04 -1.24 -25.31
C SER A 38 3.72 -1.64 -26.63
N THR A 39 3.18 -1.14 -27.74
CA THR A 39 3.79 -1.30 -29.06
C THR A 39 4.68 -0.10 -29.38
N VAL A 40 5.96 -0.33 -29.66
CA VAL A 40 6.87 0.69 -30.18
C VAL A 40 7.02 0.51 -31.68
N THR A 41 6.91 1.62 -32.42
CA THR A 41 7.20 1.66 -33.86
C THR A 41 8.59 2.26 -34.07
N PHE A 42 9.34 1.68 -34.99
CA PHE A 42 10.69 2.10 -35.34
C PHE A 42 10.75 2.67 -36.76
N GLU A 43 11.61 3.63 -36.98
CA GLU A 43 11.92 4.17 -38.30
C GLU A 43 13.44 4.12 -38.52
N VAL A 44 13.85 3.73 -39.73
CA VAL A 44 15.26 3.64 -40.10
C VAL A 44 15.52 4.61 -41.24
N THR A 45 16.46 5.51 -41.05
CA THR A 45 16.93 6.47 -42.04
C THR A 45 18.44 6.35 -42.22
N THR A 46 19.02 7.09 -43.17
CA THR A 46 20.46 7.34 -43.22
C THR A 46 20.82 8.53 -42.33
N MET A 47 21.94 8.46 -41.62
CA MET A 47 22.40 9.56 -40.76
C MET A 47 22.71 10.80 -41.61
N GLU A 48 23.30 10.61 -42.78
CA GLU A 48 23.81 11.66 -43.65
C GLU A 48 22.72 12.34 -44.49
N THR A 49 21.80 11.56 -45.08
CA THR A 49 20.77 12.08 -46.00
C THR A 49 19.38 12.15 -45.40
N GLN A 50 19.14 11.55 -44.23
CA GLN A 50 17.82 11.42 -43.60
C GLN A 50 16.79 10.72 -44.50
N GLU A 51 17.27 9.92 -45.46
CA GLU A 51 16.42 9.16 -46.37
C GLU A 51 15.94 7.88 -45.70
N ALA A 52 14.65 7.58 -45.81
CA ALA A 52 14.06 6.38 -45.24
C ALA A 52 14.62 5.10 -45.90
N ILE A 53 15.04 4.16 -45.07
CA ILE A 53 15.53 2.85 -45.48
C ILE A 53 14.45 1.80 -45.22
N THR A 54 14.09 1.06 -46.25
CA THR A 54 13.17 -0.08 -46.16
C THR A 54 13.95 -1.39 -46.29
N GLY A 55 13.56 -2.42 -45.55
CA GLY A 55 14.20 -3.74 -45.60
C GLY A 55 15.40 -3.93 -44.67
N ALA A 56 15.66 -2.98 -43.76
CA ALA A 56 16.59 -3.18 -42.67
C ALA A 56 16.01 -4.13 -41.61
N ASP A 57 16.88 -4.97 -41.06
CA ASP A 57 16.53 -5.86 -39.96
C ASP A 57 16.75 -5.14 -38.63
N LEU A 58 15.81 -5.30 -37.69
CA LEU A 58 15.93 -4.79 -36.33
C LEU A 58 16.30 -5.93 -35.37
N TYR A 59 17.13 -5.59 -34.38
CA TYR A 59 17.61 -6.51 -33.35
C TYR A 59 17.38 -5.89 -31.97
N ILE A 60 16.75 -6.63 -31.06
CA ILE A 60 16.58 -6.27 -29.66
C ILE A 60 17.47 -7.18 -28.81
N ASP A 61 18.43 -6.59 -28.10
CA ASP A 61 19.45 -7.30 -27.31
C ASP A 61 20.13 -8.45 -28.10
N GLY A 62 20.31 -8.24 -29.41
CA GLY A 62 20.91 -9.20 -30.33
C GLY A 62 19.95 -10.19 -30.99
N ASN A 63 18.68 -10.22 -30.59
CA ASN A 63 17.65 -11.07 -31.19
C ASN A 63 16.89 -10.32 -32.29
N LYS A 64 16.85 -10.90 -33.50
CA LYS A 64 16.14 -10.31 -34.63
C LYS A 64 14.63 -10.30 -34.39
N ILE A 65 13.98 -9.16 -34.67
CA ILE A 65 12.51 -9.03 -34.63
C ILE A 65 11.92 -8.95 -36.04
N ASN A 66 10.60 -9.19 -36.15
CA ASN A 66 9.89 -9.13 -37.42
C ASN A 66 9.27 -7.74 -37.64
N GLY A 67 9.76 -7.04 -38.66
CA GLY A 67 9.24 -5.73 -39.04
C GLY A 67 9.73 -4.60 -38.14
N TYR A 68 9.02 -3.47 -38.21
CA TYR A 68 9.38 -2.22 -37.54
C TYR A 68 8.47 -1.90 -36.36
N GLN A 69 7.75 -2.90 -35.84
CA GLN A 69 6.91 -2.78 -34.66
C GLN A 69 7.21 -3.91 -33.71
N HIS A 70 7.28 -3.61 -32.41
CA HIS A 70 7.52 -4.60 -31.38
C HIS A 70 6.69 -4.32 -30.14
N VAL A 71 6.17 -5.39 -29.52
CA VAL A 71 5.48 -5.34 -28.23
C VAL A 71 6.47 -5.80 -27.17
N PHE A 72 6.80 -4.92 -26.24
CA PHE A 72 7.71 -5.24 -25.14
C PHE A 72 6.93 -5.84 -23.97
N ASP A 73 7.20 -7.08 -23.60
CA ASP A 73 6.47 -7.84 -22.58
C ASP A 73 7.24 -8.03 -21.26
N GLU A 74 8.51 -7.65 -21.21
CA GLU A 74 9.36 -7.74 -20.02
C GLU A 74 9.82 -6.36 -19.53
N VAL A 75 9.69 -6.12 -18.21
CA VAL A 75 10.17 -4.91 -17.54
C VAL A 75 11.69 -4.85 -17.59
N GLY A 76 12.24 -3.68 -17.91
CA GLY A 76 13.68 -3.46 -17.94
C GLY A 76 14.10 -2.51 -19.05
N THR A 77 15.38 -2.52 -19.38
CA THR A 77 15.94 -1.74 -20.48
C THR A 77 16.39 -2.68 -21.58
N GLN A 78 15.97 -2.44 -22.82
CA GLN A 78 16.34 -3.24 -23.98
C GLN A 78 16.98 -2.35 -25.05
N SER A 79 18.03 -2.85 -25.70
CA SER A 79 18.79 -2.12 -26.72
C SER A 79 18.36 -2.55 -28.12
N VAL A 80 17.98 -1.58 -28.96
CA VAL A 80 17.51 -1.82 -30.33
C VAL A 80 18.51 -1.28 -31.34
N VAL A 81 18.87 -2.10 -32.34
CA VAL A 81 19.81 -1.73 -33.42
C VAL A 81 19.24 -2.13 -34.78
N ALA A 82 19.41 -1.27 -35.79
CA ALA A 82 19.09 -1.56 -37.18
C ALA A 82 20.33 -2.01 -37.96
N LYS A 83 20.18 -3.03 -38.82
CA LYS A 83 21.25 -3.55 -39.68
C LYS A 83 20.74 -3.83 -41.08
N ILE A 84 21.55 -3.50 -42.10
CA ILE A 84 21.30 -3.89 -43.49
C ILE A 84 22.63 -3.97 -44.24
N GLN A 85 22.76 -4.93 -45.16
CA GLN A 85 23.99 -5.10 -45.92
C GLN A 85 24.30 -3.86 -46.77
N GLY A 86 25.53 -3.38 -46.72
CA GLY A 86 25.98 -2.19 -47.47
C GLY A 86 25.89 -0.87 -46.70
N TYR A 87 25.50 -0.92 -45.43
CA TYR A 87 25.46 0.24 -44.53
C TYR A 87 26.15 -0.11 -43.21
N ARG A 88 26.62 0.91 -42.49
CA ARG A 88 27.03 0.76 -41.09
C ARG A 88 25.78 0.63 -40.20
N ASP A 89 25.84 -0.28 -39.24
CA ASP A 89 24.78 -0.49 -38.24
C ASP A 89 24.42 0.83 -37.56
N SER A 90 23.17 0.96 -37.12
CA SER A 90 22.75 2.14 -36.38
C SER A 90 23.38 2.18 -34.98
N GLU A 91 23.52 3.39 -34.42
CA GLU A 91 23.67 3.51 -32.98
C GLU A 91 22.45 2.88 -32.26
N PRO A 92 22.66 2.28 -31.08
CA PRO A 92 21.58 1.64 -30.34
C PRO A 92 20.58 2.67 -29.80
N VAL A 93 19.30 2.36 -29.91
CA VAL A 93 18.21 3.06 -29.21
C VAL A 93 17.82 2.24 -27.99
N THR A 94 17.93 2.83 -26.80
CA THR A 94 17.50 2.19 -25.55
C THR A 94 16.01 2.43 -25.32
N ILE A 95 15.25 1.35 -25.18
CA ILE A 95 13.85 1.38 -24.76
C ILE A 95 13.78 1.01 -23.28
N THR A 96 13.16 1.87 -22.48
CA THR A 96 12.84 1.58 -21.07
C THR A 96 11.40 1.10 -20.98
N VAL A 97 11.22 -0.16 -20.58
CA VAL A 97 9.92 -0.80 -20.38
C VAL A 97 9.62 -0.75 -18.89
N LEU A 98 8.65 0.08 -18.55
CA LEU A 98 8.13 0.25 -17.20
C LEU A 98 7.05 -0.80 -16.95
N ASP A 99 6.94 -1.26 -15.72
CA ASP A 99 5.79 -2.08 -15.34
C ASP A 99 4.49 -1.30 -15.57
N GLN A 100 3.46 -2.00 -16.07
CA GLN A 100 2.13 -1.42 -16.20
C GLN A 100 1.53 -1.38 -14.80
N MET A 101 1.89 -0.35 -14.02
CA MET A 101 1.38 -0.21 -12.66
C MET A 101 -0.14 -0.22 -12.73
N ALA A 102 -0.75 -1.20 -12.05
CA ALA A 102 -2.20 -1.25 -11.92
C ALA A 102 -2.65 0.13 -11.45
N GLU A 103 -3.59 0.73 -12.18
CA GLU A 103 -4.30 1.86 -11.61
C GLU A 103 -5.04 1.33 -10.38
N VAL A 104 -4.85 1.98 -9.24
CA VAL A 104 -5.46 1.57 -7.98
C VAL A 104 -6.47 2.60 -7.52
N ASP A 105 -7.45 2.15 -6.76
CA ASP A 105 -8.25 3.00 -5.90
C ASP A 105 -7.76 2.86 -4.47
N ILE A 106 -7.42 4.00 -3.86
CA ILE A 106 -6.95 4.11 -2.49
C ILE A 106 -8.09 4.61 -1.62
N TYR A 107 -8.45 3.85 -0.61
CA TYR A 107 -9.48 4.17 0.36
C TYR A 107 -8.81 4.43 1.71
N VAL A 108 -9.12 5.55 2.34
CA VAL A 108 -8.59 5.89 3.68
C VAL A 108 -9.76 6.20 4.60
N LEU A 109 -9.98 5.40 5.65
CA LEU A 109 -11.00 5.68 6.67
C LEU A 109 -10.49 6.77 7.62
N GLY A 110 -11.37 7.66 8.07
CA GLY A 110 -10.99 8.60 9.11
C GLY A 110 -12.08 9.60 9.49
N GLY A 111 -11.64 10.78 9.93
CA GLY A 111 -12.50 11.90 10.27
C GLY A 111 -12.02 13.17 9.58
N GLY A 112 -12.93 13.85 8.90
CA GLY A 112 -12.70 15.13 8.25
C GLY A 112 -13.69 16.18 8.72
N TYR A 113 -13.38 17.46 8.48
CA TYR A 113 -14.29 18.53 8.84
C TYR A 113 -15.34 18.75 7.77
N ASP A 114 -16.59 18.88 8.23
CA ASP A 114 -17.73 19.19 7.38
C ASP A 114 -18.30 20.55 7.79
N GLU A 115 -18.28 21.50 6.85
CA GLU A 115 -18.82 22.85 7.06
C GLU A 115 -20.33 22.83 7.37
N GLY A 116 -21.06 21.85 6.83
CA GLY A 116 -22.51 21.73 7.03
C GLY A 116 -22.88 21.42 8.48
N SER A 117 -22.03 20.68 9.19
CA SER A 117 -22.22 20.32 10.60
C SER A 117 -21.39 21.13 11.59
N GLY A 118 -20.41 21.91 11.11
CA GLY A 118 -19.54 22.72 11.95
C GLY A 118 -18.59 21.90 12.83
N GLY A 119 -18.27 20.66 12.42
CA GLY A 119 -17.50 19.71 13.22
C GLY A 119 -16.77 18.64 12.41
N ILE A 120 -15.98 17.83 13.12
CA ILE A 120 -15.33 16.65 12.54
C ILE A 120 -16.39 15.56 12.44
N ARG A 121 -16.53 14.98 11.25
CA ARG A 121 -17.40 13.84 10.98
C ARG A 121 -16.58 12.66 10.46
N PRO A 122 -16.99 11.43 10.77
CA PRO A 122 -16.41 10.25 10.17
C PRO A 122 -16.68 10.27 8.66
N LEU A 123 -15.68 9.89 7.88
CA LEU A 123 -15.74 9.75 6.42
C LEU A 123 -14.64 8.80 5.94
N TYR A 124 -14.62 8.48 4.65
CA TYR A 124 -13.42 7.94 4.03
C TYR A 124 -13.03 8.78 2.82
N TRP A 125 -11.73 8.83 2.50
CA TRP A 125 -11.25 9.42 1.25
C TRP A 125 -11.10 8.32 0.21
N LYS A 126 -11.62 8.54 -0.99
CA LYS A 126 -11.32 7.72 -2.17
C LYS A 126 -10.41 8.53 -3.10
N ASN A 127 -9.18 8.07 -3.29
CA ASN A 127 -8.17 8.74 -4.11
C ASN A 127 -7.93 10.22 -3.72
N GLY A 128 -7.98 10.51 -2.42
CA GLY A 128 -7.79 11.87 -1.88
C GLY A 128 -9.07 12.71 -1.80
N GLU A 129 -10.15 12.29 -2.45
CA GLU A 129 -11.43 13.00 -2.39
C GLU A 129 -12.29 12.46 -1.25
N PRO A 130 -12.83 13.33 -0.35
CA PRO A 130 -13.67 12.88 0.75
C PRO A 130 -15.01 12.35 0.23
N ALA A 131 -15.31 11.09 0.55
CA ALA A 131 -16.62 10.49 0.39
C ALA A 131 -17.34 10.56 1.74
N ILE A 132 -18.32 11.45 1.83
CA ILE A 132 -19.18 11.57 3.01
C ILE A 132 -20.22 10.46 2.95
N TYR A 133 -20.43 9.79 4.08
CA TYR A 133 -21.50 8.81 4.22
C TYR A 133 -22.86 9.44 3.94
N SER A 134 -23.69 8.79 3.13
CA SER A 134 -25.06 9.23 2.91
C SER A 134 -25.93 9.05 4.16
N HIS A 135 -25.50 8.19 5.08
CA HIS A 135 -26.18 7.89 6.34
C HIS A 135 -25.83 8.90 7.44
N GLU A 136 -26.51 10.05 7.47
CA GLU A 136 -26.47 10.91 8.66
C GLU A 136 -27.24 10.25 9.81
N SER A 137 -26.54 9.71 10.79
CA SER A 137 -27.12 9.41 12.10
C SER A 137 -26.83 10.58 13.05
N SER A 138 -27.85 11.00 13.80
CA SER A 138 -27.72 12.00 14.87
C SER A 138 -27.04 11.45 16.12
N GLU A 139 -26.48 10.25 16.06
CA GLU A 139 -26.07 9.46 17.20
C GLU A 139 -24.55 9.29 17.22
N ASN A 140 -24.02 8.96 18.39
CA ASN A 140 -22.58 8.92 18.61
C ASN A 140 -21.99 7.61 18.08
N MET A 141 -21.72 7.57 16.77
CA MET A 141 -21.12 6.41 16.07
C MET A 141 -19.60 6.61 15.91
N ILE A 142 -18.84 5.57 16.26
CA ILE A 142 -17.39 5.50 16.09
C ILE A 142 -17.09 4.44 15.04
N TYR A 143 -16.23 4.76 14.09
CA TYR A 143 -15.87 3.92 12.96
C TYR A 143 -14.42 3.49 13.15
N ASN A 144 -14.18 2.18 13.24
CA ASN A 144 -12.91 1.63 13.69
C ASN A 144 -12.06 1.07 12.55
N LYS A 145 -12.66 0.26 11.66
CA LYS A 145 -11.95 -0.45 10.59
C LYS A 145 -12.74 -0.51 9.29
N MET A 146 -12.03 -0.55 8.17
CA MET A 146 -12.61 -0.56 6.83
C MET A 146 -11.96 -1.62 5.95
N VAL A 147 -12.77 -2.33 5.17
CA VAL A 147 -12.32 -3.24 4.13
C VAL A 147 -13.08 -2.97 2.85
N VAL A 148 -12.42 -3.13 1.70
CA VAL A 148 -13.07 -3.01 0.39
C VAL A 148 -13.01 -4.36 -0.30
N ALA A 149 -14.17 -4.93 -0.60
CA ALA A 149 -14.29 -6.23 -1.27
C ALA A 149 -15.40 -6.15 -2.32
N ASP A 150 -15.18 -6.76 -3.49
CA ASP A 150 -16.16 -6.81 -4.58
C ASP A 150 -16.77 -5.43 -4.96
N ASN A 151 -15.92 -4.39 -4.95
CA ASN A 151 -16.29 -3.00 -5.22
C ASN A 151 -17.30 -2.41 -4.21
N GLN A 152 -17.41 -3.02 -3.02
CA GLN A 152 -18.19 -2.57 -1.89
C GLN A 152 -17.28 -2.13 -0.75
N VAL A 153 -17.70 -1.09 -0.02
CA VAL A 153 -17.00 -0.60 1.17
C VAL A 153 -17.71 -1.11 2.41
N TYR A 154 -16.97 -1.83 3.26
CA TYR A 154 -17.47 -2.32 4.55
C TYR A 154 -16.75 -1.59 5.67
N ILE A 155 -17.51 -1.11 6.67
CA ILE A 155 -16.92 -0.38 7.79
C ILE A 155 -17.57 -0.83 9.09
N ALA A 156 -16.75 -1.32 10.03
CA ALA A 156 -17.20 -1.75 11.35
C ALA A 156 -16.94 -0.68 12.42
N GLY A 157 -17.77 -0.70 13.45
CA GLY A 157 -17.71 0.30 14.51
C GLY A 157 -18.62 0.02 15.70
N GLU A 158 -18.76 1.04 16.53
CA GLU A 158 -19.63 1.02 17.71
C GLU A 158 -20.55 2.23 17.75
N ARG A 159 -21.80 2.00 18.15
CA ARG A 159 -22.79 3.05 18.39
C ARG A 159 -22.94 3.23 19.90
N GLN A 160 -22.50 4.38 20.41
CA GLN A 160 -22.53 4.67 21.84
C GLN A 160 -23.84 5.36 22.25
N PHE A 161 -24.58 4.72 23.15
CA PHE A 161 -25.78 5.30 23.78
C PHE A 161 -25.44 6.00 25.10
N THR A 162 -24.54 5.38 25.87
CA THR A 162 -23.97 5.94 27.10
C THR A 162 -22.51 5.50 27.21
N ARG A 163 -21.80 5.92 28.27
CA ARG A 163 -20.45 5.43 28.54
C ARG A 163 -20.36 3.92 28.80
N ALA A 164 -21.47 3.27 29.17
CA ALA A 164 -21.51 1.87 29.55
C ALA A 164 -22.35 1.01 28.60
N ILE A 165 -22.97 1.61 27.58
CA ILE A 165 -23.86 0.93 26.64
C ILE A 165 -23.45 1.35 25.24
N ALA A 166 -22.98 0.37 24.47
CA ALA A 166 -22.60 0.51 23.08
C ALA A 166 -23.00 -0.75 22.33
N SER A 167 -23.42 -0.60 21.08
CA SER A 167 -23.72 -1.73 20.20
C SER A 167 -22.72 -1.80 19.05
N ALA A 168 -22.33 -3.00 18.67
CA ALA A 168 -21.47 -3.27 17.53
C ALA A 168 -22.28 -3.24 16.23
N PHE A 169 -21.73 -2.66 15.18
CA PHE A 169 -22.34 -2.62 13.85
C PHE A 169 -21.29 -2.74 12.75
N TYR A 170 -21.76 -3.00 11.53
CA TYR A 170 -21.03 -2.61 10.33
C TYR A 170 -21.98 -2.01 9.28
N TRP A 171 -21.40 -1.22 8.39
CA TRP A 171 -22.04 -0.76 7.16
C TRP A 171 -21.51 -1.57 5.98
N GLU A 172 -22.40 -1.93 5.06
CA GLU A 172 -22.08 -2.38 3.70
C GLU A 172 -22.59 -1.31 2.73
N ASN A 173 -21.68 -0.45 2.27
CA ASN A 173 -22.00 0.81 1.59
C ASN A 173 -23.02 1.64 2.40
N ASP A 174 -24.28 1.70 1.95
CA ASP A 174 -25.37 2.44 2.60
C ASP A 174 -26.30 1.53 3.43
N THR A 175 -25.99 0.23 3.54
CA THR A 175 -26.79 -0.74 4.30
C THR A 175 -26.24 -0.89 5.71
N TYR A 176 -27.06 -0.55 6.72
CA TYR A 176 -26.71 -0.72 8.13
C TYR A 176 -26.98 -2.15 8.60
N VAL A 177 -26.01 -2.74 9.29
CA VAL A 177 -26.16 -4.05 9.95
C VAL A 177 -25.80 -3.94 11.42
N GLU A 178 -26.78 -4.15 12.28
CA GLU A 178 -26.61 -4.22 13.74
C GLU A 178 -26.14 -5.63 14.13
N LEU A 179 -25.13 -5.73 14.99
CA LEU A 179 -24.54 -7.01 15.42
C LEU A 179 -24.87 -7.41 16.86
N SER A 180 -25.35 -6.47 17.67
CA SER A 180 -25.69 -6.69 19.09
C SER A 180 -26.94 -5.90 19.46
N ASP A 181 -27.73 -6.35 20.43
CA ASP A 181 -29.01 -5.71 20.74
C ASP A 181 -28.80 -4.36 21.45
N PRO A 182 -29.11 -3.22 20.81
CA PRO A 182 -28.93 -1.91 21.44
C PRO A 182 -29.91 -1.64 22.58
N ASN A 183 -30.96 -2.46 22.74
CA ASN A 183 -31.99 -2.30 23.78
C ASN A 183 -31.71 -3.14 25.03
N ASP A 184 -30.74 -4.04 24.97
CA ASP A 184 -30.30 -4.79 26.14
C ASP A 184 -29.28 -3.94 26.91
N SER A 185 -29.67 -3.47 28.09
CA SER A 185 -28.83 -2.62 28.93
C SER A 185 -27.56 -3.32 29.45
N ASP A 186 -27.50 -4.65 29.36
CA ASP A 186 -26.33 -5.45 29.69
C ASP A 186 -25.49 -5.82 28.46
N ASP A 187 -25.95 -5.47 27.25
CA ASP A 187 -25.28 -5.77 25.98
C ASP A 187 -24.35 -4.60 25.57
N TYR A 188 -23.16 -4.57 26.19
CA TYR A 188 -22.05 -3.73 25.77
C TYR A 188 -21.19 -4.49 24.76
N ALA A 189 -21.16 -4.04 23.51
CA ALA A 189 -20.38 -4.63 22.43
C ALA A 189 -19.64 -3.57 21.61
N ILE A 190 -18.43 -3.94 21.18
CA ILE A 190 -17.58 -3.11 20.32
C ILE A 190 -17.06 -3.98 19.18
N ALA A 191 -17.21 -3.53 17.94
CA ALA A 191 -16.49 -4.07 16.80
C ALA A 191 -15.17 -3.31 16.59
N TYR A 192 -14.06 -4.04 16.62
CA TYR A 192 -12.72 -3.48 16.45
C TYR A 192 -12.17 -3.66 15.05
N ASP A 193 -12.58 -4.72 14.36
CA ASP A 193 -12.01 -5.12 13.08
C ASP A 193 -13.02 -5.81 12.18
N ILE A 194 -12.77 -5.77 10.88
CA ILE A 194 -13.64 -6.35 9.86
C ILE A 194 -12.80 -6.91 8.71
N CYS A 195 -13.15 -8.11 8.26
CA CYS A 195 -12.62 -8.68 7.04
C CYS A 195 -13.75 -9.31 6.21
N VAL A 196 -13.55 -9.40 4.91
CA VAL A 196 -14.48 -10.07 3.99
C VAL A 196 -13.74 -11.18 3.27
N SER A 197 -14.32 -12.37 3.23
CA SER A 197 -13.75 -13.54 2.57
C SER A 197 -14.86 -14.29 1.84
N GLU A 198 -14.67 -14.49 0.53
CA GLU A 198 -15.63 -15.20 -0.33
C GLU A 198 -17.08 -14.68 -0.27
N GLY A 199 -17.25 -13.40 0.04
CA GLY A 199 -18.55 -12.74 0.18
C GLY A 199 -19.13 -12.76 1.59
N ASP A 200 -18.54 -13.51 2.52
CA ASP A 200 -18.92 -13.51 3.93
C ASP A 200 -18.17 -12.41 4.70
N VAL A 201 -18.90 -11.70 5.56
CA VAL A 201 -18.38 -10.61 6.39
C VAL A 201 -18.08 -11.14 7.79
N TYR A 202 -16.85 -10.95 8.26
CA TYR A 202 -16.42 -11.30 9.61
C TYR A 202 -16.07 -10.03 10.36
N VAL A 203 -16.68 -9.83 11.52
CA VAL A 203 -16.43 -8.66 12.37
C VAL A 203 -15.93 -9.15 13.72
N ALA A 204 -14.70 -8.81 14.11
CA ALA A 204 -14.19 -9.13 15.43
C ALA A 204 -14.44 -8.01 16.42
N GLY A 205 -14.69 -8.42 17.66
CA GLY A 205 -14.93 -7.48 18.73
C GLY A 205 -14.94 -8.10 20.11
N ILE A 206 -15.48 -7.33 21.05
CA ILE A 206 -15.70 -7.77 22.42
C ILE A 206 -17.15 -7.57 22.82
N LYS A 207 -17.62 -8.40 23.74
CA LYS A 207 -18.97 -8.35 24.30
C LYS A 207 -18.93 -8.51 25.82
N ALA A 208 -19.69 -7.71 26.56
CA ALA A 208 -19.85 -7.92 27.99
C ALA A 208 -20.59 -9.24 28.24
N LYS A 209 -20.05 -10.06 29.14
CA LYS A 209 -20.67 -11.35 29.53
C LYS A 209 -21.30 -11.27 30.92
N THR A 210 -20.60 -10.61 31.83
CA THR A 210 -21.08 -10.28 33.18
C THR A 210 -20.39 -8.98 33.60
N ASN A 211 -20.79 -8.42 34.74
CA ASN A 211 -20.18 -7.20 35.29
C ASN A 211 -18.64 -7.23 35.46
N ASN A 212 -18.02 -8.43 35.48
CA ASN A 212 -16.57 -8.58 35.66
C ASN A 212 -15.89 -9.39 34.53
N MET A 213 -16.62 -9.76 33.48
CA MET A 213 -16.07 -10.57 32.38
C MET A 213 -16.42 -10.00 31.02
N MET A 214 -15.44 -10.06 30.13
CA MET A 214 -15.57 -9.75 28.71
C MET A 214 -15.36 -11.01 27.88
N ASP A 215 -16.16 -11.15 26.84
CA ASP A 215 -15.95 -12.12 25.78
C ASP A 215 -15.20 -11.48 24.62
N ILE A 216 -14.26 -12.23 24.07
CA ILE A 216 -13.72 -12.04 22.72
C ILE A 216 -14.62 -12.82 21.79
N VAL A 217 -15.11 -12.15 20.76
CA VAL A 217 -16.09 -12.68 19.82
C VAL A 217 -15.79 -12.26 18.40
N TYR A 218 -16.40 -12.97 17.44
CA TYR A 218 -16.62 -12.43 16.11
C TYR A 218 -18.06 -12.70 15.66
N TRP A 219 -18.59 -11.81 14.84
CA TRP A 219 -19.87 -11.96 14.15
C TRP A 219 -19.63 -12.34 12.70
N GLU A 220 -20.55 -13.12 12.14
CA GLU A 220 -20.55 -13.50 10.73
C GLU A 220 -21.83 -12.96 10.08
N ASN A 221 -21.66 -12.14 9.04
CA ASN A 221 -22.73 -11.43 8.34
C ASN A 221 -23.65 -10.68 9.33
N SER A 222 -24.97 -10.88 9.26
CA SER A 222 -25.95 -10.15 10.06
C SER A 222 -26.36 -10.85 11.36
N GLY A 223 -25.57 -11.81 11.87
CA GLY A 223 -25.99 -12.64 13.00
C GLY A 223 -25.92 -11.93 14.34
N GLU A 224 -27.04 -11.71 15.04
CA GLU A 224 -27.07 -11.17 16.43
C GLU A 224 -26.37 -12.09 17.47
N SER A 225 -26.11 -13.35 17.10
CA SER A 225 -25.42 -14.34 17.93
C SER A 225 -23.98 -14.49 17.47
N PRO A 226 -23.01 -13.82 18.13
CA PRO A 226 -21.61 -13.96 17.77
C PRO A 226 -21.08 -15.36 18.07
N VAL A 227 -20.04 -15.75 17.34
CA VAL A 227 -19.19 -16.87 17.69
C VAL A 227 -18.32 -16.48 18.89
N HIS A 228 -18.44 -17.25 19.97
CA HIS A 228 -17.64 -17.08 21.17
C HIS A 228 -16.24 -17.65 20.98
N VAL A 229 -15.21 -16.85 21.23
CA VAL A 229 -13.79 -17.27 21.13
C VAL A 229 -13.21 -17.56 22.52
N ALA A 230 -13.32 -16.60 23.44
CA ALA A 230 -12.83 -16.75 24.81
C ALA A 230 -13.52 -15.78 25.78
N SER A 231 -13.52 -16.11 27.08
CA SER A 231 -13.92 -15.20 28.16
C SER A 231 -12.73 -14.86 29.05
N GLY A 232 -12.63 -13.62 29.49
CA GLY A 232 -11.65 -13.21 30.48
C GLY A 232 -12.09 -12.05 31.35
N THR A 233 -11.20 -11.63 32.24
CA THR A 233 -11.44 -10.59 33.24
C THR A 233 -11.61 -9.23 32.57
N LEU A 234 -12.66 -8.49 32.95
CA LEU A 234 -12.91 -7.11 32.50
C LEU A 234 -11.70 -6.22 32.77
N GLY A 235 -11.31 -5.40 31.78
CA GLY A 235 -10.14 -4.51 31.86
C GLY A 235 -8.80 -5.20 31.66
N GLN A 236 -8.77 -6.53 31.58
CA GLN A 236 -7.60 -7.32 31.19
C GLN A 236 -7.86 -8.13 29.90
N THR A 237 -9.08 -8.09 29.39
CA THR A 237 -9.50 -8.79 28.18
C THR A 237 -10.13 -7.78 27.26
N GLY A 238 -9.66 -7.70 26.03
CA GLY A 238 -9.93 -6.57 25.13
C GLY A 238 -9.10 -6.65 23.86
N ASN A 239 -9.41 -5.77 22.92
CA ASN A 239 -8.91 -5.77 21.54
C ASN A 239 -9.19 -7.12 20.85
N SER A 240 -9.84 -7.08 19.69
CA SER A 240 -10.16 -8.30 18.93
C SER A 240 -10.06 -7.97 17.46
N VAL A 241 -9.11 -8.60 16.77
CA VAL A 241 -8.87 -8.43 15.34
C VAL A 241 -9.09 -9.76 14.63
N VAL A 242 -9.53 -9.74 13.37
CA VAL A 242 -9.91 -10.94 12.62
C VAL A 242 -9.32 -10.94 11.23
N THR A 243 -8.91 -12.12 10.78
CA THR A 243 -8.61 -12.37 9.37
C THR A 243 -9.02 -13.80 9.02
N VAL A 244 -9.31 -14.03 7.74
CA VAL A 244 -9.69 -15.34 7.20
C VAL A 244 -8.69 -15.73 6.13
N SER A 245 -8.24 -16.98 6.17
CA SER A 245 -7.32 -17.53 5.17
C SER A 245 -7.75 -18.95 4.81
N GLY A 246 -8.26 -19.11 3.58
CA GLY A 246 -8.97 -20.33 3.19
C GLY A 246 -10.19 -20.56 4.09
N ASP A 247 -10.33 -21.77 4.61
CA ASP A 247 -11.43 -22.15 5.51
C ASP A 247 -11.18 -21.78 6.98
N ASP A 248 -10.02 -21.19 7.30
CA ASP A 248 -9.61 -20.94 8.68
C ASP A 248 -9.88 -19.48 9.09
N VAL A 249 -10.56 -19.30 10.24
CA VAL A 249 -10.78 -18.01 10.88
C VAL A 249 -9.74 -17.81 11.98
N TYR A 250 -9.02 -16.68 11.91
CA TYR A 250 -8.03 -16.29 12.89
C TYR A 250 -8.51 -15.06 13.64
N VAL A 251 -8.48 -15.12 14.97
CA VAL A 251 -8.78 -13.99 15.85
C VAL A 251 -7.57 -13.72 16.72
N ALA A 252 -7.21 -12.46 16.97
CA ALA A 252 -6.18 -12.12 17.95
C ALA A 252 -6.64 -11.00 18.88
N GLY A 253 -6.12 -11.02 20.11
CA GLY A 253 -6.54 -10.10 21.16
C GLY A 253 -5.74 -10.24 22.43
N VAL A 254 -6.22 -9.59 23.49
CA VAL A 254 -5.65 -9.73 24.83
C VAL A 254 -6.62 -10.55 25.68
N LEU A 255 -6.15 -11.66 26.25
CA LEU A 255 -6.89 -12.50 27.19
C LEU A 255 -6.21 -12.45 28.56
N ASN A 256 -6.89 -11.92 29.58
CA ASN A 256 -6.34 -11.80 30.94
C ASN A 256 -4.92 -11.20 31.00
N ALA A 257 -4.71 -10.10 30.27
CA ALA A 257 -3.46 -9.35 30.12
C ALA A 257 -2.33 -10.07 29.34
N ALA A 258 -2.64 -11.18 28.67
CA ALA A 258 -1.72 -11.88 27.78
C ALA A 258 -2.16 -11.75 26.31
N PRO A 259 -1.27 -11.38 25.38
CA PRO A 259 -1.56 -11.45 23.96
C PRO A 259 -1.80 -12.92 23.57
N THR A 260 -2.87 -13.18 22.84
CA THR A 260 -3.29 -14.51 22.43
C THR A 260 -3.91 -14.41 21.04
N TYR A 261 -3.74 -15.45 20.23
CA TYR A 261 -4.54 -15.62 19.03
C TYR A 261 -5.21 -16.98 19.02
N TRP A 262 -6.28 -17.11 18.25
CA TRP A 262 -7.06 -18.31 18.11
C TRP A 262 -7.17 -18.64 16.63
N LYS A 263 -7.03 -19.92 16.30
CA LYS A 263 -7.34 -20.47 14.98
C LYS A 263 -8.57 -21.36 15.14
N ASN A 264 -9.68 -21.00 14.51
CA ASN A 264 -10.96 -21.72 14.64
C ASN A 264 -11.38 -21.96 16.11
N GLY A 265 -11.14 -20.97 16.97
CA GLY A 265 -11.43 -21.05 18.41
C GLY A 265 -10.37 -21.78 19.25
N GLU A 266 -9.38 -22.43 18.65
CA GLU A 266 -8.27 -23.05 19.37
C GLU A 266 -7.19 -22.02 19.71
N ALA A 267 -6.94 -21.82 21.00
CA ALA A 267 -6.01 -20.81 21.50
C ALA A 267 -4.55 -21.19 21.25
N VAL A 268 -3.77 -20.23 20.77
CA VAL A 268 -2.32 -20.26 20.69
C VAL A 268 -1.76 -19.08 21.48
N SER A 269 -1.00 -19.39 22.53
CA SER A 269 -0.36 -18.38 23.37
C SER A 269 0.81 -17.73 22.62
N MET A 270 0.97 -16.43 22.81
CA MET A 270 2.07 -15.64 22.27
C MET A 270 3.10 -15.37 23.38
N GLU A 271 4.38 -15.34 23.03
CA GLU A 271 5.45 -15.00 23.96
C GLU A 271 5.35 -13.56 24.45
N GLY A 272 5.82 -13.32 25.67
CA GLY A 272 5.95 -11.96 26.21
C GLY A 272 4.65 -11.35 26.70
N THR A 273 4.64 -10.02 26.74
CA THR A 273 3.49 -9.21 27.15
C THR A 273 3.28 -8.08 26.15
N GLY A 274 2.04 -7.62 26.05
CA GLY A 274 1.68 -6.52 25.18
C GLY A 274 0.21 -6.50 24.87
N THR A 275 -0.16 -5.50 24.08
CA THR A 275 -1.44 -5.45 23.41
C THR A 275 -1.32 -5.98 21.99
N VAL A 276 -2.45 -6.35 21.40
CA VAL A 276 -2.61 -6.70 19.99
C VAL A 276 -3.29 -5.54 19.28
N THR A 277 -2.84 -5.24 18.06
CA THR A 277 -3.39 -4.16 17.22
C THR A 277 -3.89 -4.63 15.86
N ASP A 278 -3.31 -5.69 15.28
CA ASP A 278 -3.68 -6.17 13.94
C ASP A 278 -3.17 -7.59 13.68
N ILE A 279 -3.77 -8.30 12.71
CA ILE A 279 -3.42 -9.67 12.32
C ILE A 279 -3.38 -9.86 10.79
N ALA A 280 -2.38 -10.59 10.30
CA ALA A 280 -2.26 -11.01 8.92
C ALA A 280 -1.81 -12.47 8.84
N VAL A 281 -2.28 -13.19 7.82
CA VAL A 281 -1.85 -14.57 7.51
C VAL A 281 -1.26 -14.59 6.11
N SER A 282 -0.03 -15.11 5.97
CA SER A 282 0.62 -15.23 4.66
C SER A 282 0.08 -16.41 3.85
N ASP A 283 0.35 -16.44 2.55
CA ASP A 283 0.03 -17.57 1.65
C ASP A 283 0.65 -18.91 2.10
N GLN A 284 1.70 -18.87 2.92
CA GLN A 284 2.37 -20.04 3.47
C GLN A 284 1.72 -20.54 4.78
N GLY A 285 0.72 -19.82 5.29
CA GLY A 285 0.02 -20.11 6.54
C GLY A 285 0.72 -19.56 7.79
N ASP A 286 1.82 -18.81 7.66
CA ASP A 286 2.42 -18.11 8.80
C ASP A 286 1.50 -16.98 9.27
N VAL A 287 1.28 -16.91 10.58
CA VAL A 287 0.43 -15.92 11.26
C VAL A 287 1.31 -14.81 11.82
N PHE A 288 0.97 -13.57 11.51
CA PHE A 288 1.65 -12.36 11.94
C PHE A 288 0.70 -11.46 12.70
N ILE A 289 1.09 -11.06 13.91
CA ILE A 289 0.26 -10.22 14.77
C ILE A 289 1.11 -9.03 15.18
N SER A 290 0.60 -7.81 15.03
CA SER A 290 1.30 -6.62 15.52
C SER A 290 0.79 -6.15 16.88
N GLY A 291 1.64 -5.38 17.56
CA GLY A 291 1.27 -4.76 18.82
C GLY A 291 2.44 -4.09 19.50
N HIS A 292 2.30 -3.85 20.79
CA HIS A 292 3.35 -3.23 21.58
C HIS A 292 3.28 -3.65 23.03
N GLY A 293 4.42 -3.63 23.71
CA GLY A 293 4.51 -4.06 25.10
C GLY A 293 5.81 -3.64 25.73
N SER A 294 5.91 -3.78 27.05
CA SER A 294 7.14 -3.42 27.76
C SER A 294 8.28 -4.39 27.41
N ASN A 295 9.49 -3.88 27.24
CA ASN A 295 10.72 -4.67 27.22
C ASN A 295 11.48 -4.62 28.57
N GLY A 296 10.81 -4.18 29.63
CA GLY A 296 11.40 -3.96 30.97
C GLY A 296 11.84 -2.52 31.23
N ASN A 297 12.03 -1.69 30.20
CA ASN A 297 12.44 -0.29 30.33
C ASN A 297 11.43 0.69 29.71
N VAL A 298 11.01 0.42 28.48
CA VAL A 298 10.11 1.28 27.69
C VAL A 298 9.04 0.42 27.01
N THR A 299 7.99 1.04 26.49
CA THR A 299 7.03 0.36 25.61
C THR A 299 7.63 0.29 24.22
N VAL A 300 7.73 -0.91 23.64
CA VAL A 300 8.30 -1.11 22.31
C VAL A 300 7.30 -1.71 21.35
N ALA A 301 7.38 -1.31 20.09
CA ALA A 301 6.68 -1.94 18.98
C ALA A 301 7.19 -3.37 18.79
N LYS A 302 6.25 -4.29 18.55
CA LYS A 302 6.51 -5.72 18.38
C LYS A 302 5.64 -6.26 17.25
N TYR A 303 6.07 -7.38 16.68
CA TYR A 303 5.14 -8.31 16.06
C TYR A 303 5.45 -9.72 16.56
N TRP A 304 4.50 -10.62 16.41
CA TRP A 304 4.68 -12.03 16.68
C TRP A 304 4.51 -12.81 15.38
N LYS A 305 5.43 -13.72 15.11
CA LYS A 305 5.32 -14.70 14.02
C LYS A 305 5.02 -16.06 14.63
N ASN A 306 3.84 -16.63 14.37
CA ASN A 306 3.40 -17.90 14.94
C ASN A 306 3.55 -17.96 16.46
N GLY A 307 3.28 -16.84 17.15
CA GLY A 307 3.41 -16.70 18.61
C GLY A 307 4.82 -16.34 19.13
N GLN A 308 5.86 -16.36 18.29
CA GLN A 308 7.21 -15.96 18.68
C GLN A 308 7.40 -14.45 18.56
N GLU A 309 7.90 -13.81 19.62
CA GLU A 309 8.04 -12.35 19.69
C GLU A 309 9.23 -11.84 18.85
N VAL A 310 9.00 -10.76 18.10
CA VAL A 310 10.03 -9.98 17.42
C VAL A 310 9.87 -8.51 17.81
N VAL A 311 10.91 -7.94 18.41
CA VAL A 311 10.98 -6.50 18.72
C VAL A 311 11.33 -5.73 17.46
N LEU A 312 10.60 -4.64 17.22
CA LEU A 312 10.81 -3.76 16.07
C LEU A 312 11.75 -2.61 16.41
N GLY A 313 12.61 -2.23 15.47
CA GLY A 313 13.58 -1.15 15.65
C GLY A 313 14.64 -1.46 16.71
N THR A 314 15.10 -0.44 17.41
CA THR A 314 16.19 -0.58 18.39
C THR A 314 15.73 -1.09 19.76
N GLY A 315 14.44 -0.94 20.07
CA GLY A 315 13.89 -1.20 21.39
C GLY A 315 14.36 -0.23 22.49
N GLU A 316 15.08 0.85 22.16
CA GLU A 316 15.64 1.78 23.15
C GLU A 316 14.68 2.89 23.58
N ARG A 317 13.59 3.12 22.83
CA ARG A 317 12.65 4.23 23.03
C ARG A 317 11.22 3.79 22.80
N ASP A 318 10.30 4.60 23.33
CA ASP A 318 8.87 4.36 23.18
C ASP A 318 8.49 4.21 21.70
N SER A 319 7.87 3.09 21.36
CA SER A 319 7.35 2.80 20.03
C SER A 319 6.08 1.96 20.13
N GLU A 320 5.22 2.09 19.13
CA GLU A 320 4.00 1.29 18.99
C GLU A 320 3.88 0.79 17.55
N ALA A 321 3.53 -0.48 17.38
CA ALA A 321 2.98 -0.99 16.12
C ALA A 321 1.46 -0.90 16.16
N ARG A 322 0.85 -0.54 15.04
CA ARG A 322 -0.59 -0.30 14.89
C ARG A 322 -1.25 -1.13 13.79
N ALA A 323 -0.49 -1.57 12.78
CA ALA A 323 -1.00 -2.42 11.72
C ALA A 323 0.11 -3.33 11.15
N VAL A 324 -0.27 -4.48 10.60
CA VAL A 324 0.63 -5.42 9.92
C VAL A 324 0.08 -5.83 8.58
N PHE A 325 0.96 -5.92 7.60
CA PHE A 325 0.65 -6.45 6.28
C PHE A 325 1.78 -7.39 5.85
N VAL A 326 1.44 -8.44 5.11
CA VAL A 326 2.41 -9.42 4.61
C VAL A 326 2.18 -9.61 3.12
N GLU A 327 3.24 -9.45 2.33
CA GLU A 327 3.20 -9.65 0.88
C GLU A 327 4.46 -10.39 0.45
N ASN A 328 4.32 -11.49 -0.30
CA ASN A 328 5.44 -12.25 -0.88
C ASN A 328 6.53 -12.65 0.15
N GLY A 329 6.15 -12.88 1.40
CA GLY A 329 7.05 -13.25 2.50
C GLY A 329 7.72 -12.08 3.21
N ASP A 330 7.58 -10.85 2.71
CA ASP A 330 8.00 -9.64 3.42
C ASP A 330 6.92 -9.19 4.41
N VAL A 331 7.34 -8.84 5.62
CA VAL A 331 6.47 -8.34 6.70
C VAL A 331 6.62 -6.84 6.82
N TYR A 332 5.50 -6.13 6.78
CA TYR A 332 5.42 -4.69 6.89
C TYR A 332 4.59 -4.33 8.11
N VAL A 333 5.14 -3.55 9.03
CA VAL A 333 4.44 -3.14 10.24
C VAL A 333 4.42 -1.62 10.30
N ALA A 334 3.25 -0.97 10.38
CA ALA A 334 3.16 0.48 10.55
C ALA A 334 3.02 0.89 12.01
N GLY A 335 3.51 2.08 12.33
CA GLY A 335 3.39 2.66 13.67
C GLY A 335 4.20 3.92 13.86
N TYR A 336 4.72 4.10 15.06
CA TYR A 336 5.63 5.22 15.36
C TYR A 336 6.74 4.81 16.32
N GLU A 337 7.85 5.54 16.26
CA GLU A 337 8.92 5.46 17.26
C GLU A 337 9.35 6.85 17.69
N LYS A 338 9.53 7.02 18.99
CA LYS A 338 10.09 8.21 19.59
C LYS A 338 11.59 8.25 19.31
N VAL A 339 12.07 9.25 18.59
CA VAL A 339 13.49 9.41 18.23
C VAL A 339 14.02 10.78 18.64
N LEU A 340 15.35 10.97 18.57
CA LEU A 340 15.96 12.28 18.79
C LEU A 340 15.42 13.27 17.76
N HIS A 341 14.92 14.41 18.23
CA HIS A 341 14.39 15.46 17.37
C HIS A 341 15.51 16.06 16.49
N LYS A 342 15.16 16.52 15.27
CA LYS A 342 16.12 17.03 14.28
C LYS A 342 16.96 18.22 14.76
N SER A 343 16.47 18.99 15.74
CA SER A 343 17.23 20.06 16.40
C SER A 343 18.42 19.57 17.24
N GLY A 344 18.50 18.25 17.50
CA GLY A 344 19.46 17.66 18.44
C GLY A 344 19.04 17.75 19.91
N THR A 345 17.86 18.29 20.21
CA THR A 345 17.35 18.48 21.58
C THR A 345 15.94 17.93 21.74
N GLY A 346 15.73 17.09 22.77
CA GLY A 346 14.45 16.44 23.02
C GLY A 346 14.15 15.29 22.05
N THR A 347 12.91 14.79 22.10
CA THR A 347 12.46 13.65 21.29
C THR A 347 11.13 13.94 20.62
N VAL A 348 10.84 13.25 19.52
CA VAL A 348 9.60 13.38 18.76
C VAL A 348 9.15 12.02 18.25
N ASN A 349 7.83 11.80 18.15
CA ASN A 349 7.31 10.59 17.50
C ASN A 349 7.42 10.77 15.99
N VAL A 350 8.01 9.78 15.33
CA VAL A 350 8.15 9.73 13.88
C VAL A 350 7.24 8.62 13.36
N ALA A 351 6.39 8.96 12.40
CA ALA A 351 5.62 7.98 11.65
C ALA A 351 6.60 7.12 10.85
N ARG A 352 6.47 5.81 10.96
CA ARG A 352 7.35 4.86 10.27
C ARG A 352 6.61 3.56 9.98
N TYR A 353 7.18 2.78 9.08
CA TYR A 353 6.92 1.36 9.01
C TYR A 353 8.21 0.59 9.17
N TRP A 354 8.12 -0.67 9.60
CA TRP A 354 9.24 -1.60 9.64
C TRP A 354 9.03 -2.65 8.55
N LYS A 355 10.00 -2.81 7.67
CA LYS A 355 10.05 -3.92 6.69
C LYS A 355 11.01 -4.97 7.22
N ASN A 356 10.51 -6.16 7.54
CA ASN A 356 11.30 -7.26 8.12
C ASN A 356 12.12 -6.84 9.37
N GLY A 357 11.55 -5.94 10.19
CA GLY A 357 12.20 -5.41 11.40
C GLY A 357 13.03 -4.14 11.18
N GLU A 358 13.36 -3.79 9.95
CA GLU A 358 14.14 -2.58 9.63
C GLU A 358 13.23 -1.35 9.46
N ALA A 359 13.53 -0.27 10.18
CA ALA A 359 12.69 0.93 10.19
C ALA A 359 12.88 1.81 8.93
N VAL A 360 11.77 2.26 8.37
CA VAL A 360 11.68 3.25 7.29
C VAL A 360 10.88 4.46 7.78
N ASP A 361 11.54 5.62 7.84
CA ASP A 361 10.91 6.87 8.28
C ASP A 361 10.01 7.45 7.19
N LEU A 362 8.78 7.83 7.56
CA LEU A 362 7.83 8.51 6.69
C LEU A 362 7.86 10.04 6.87
N THR A 363 8.46 10.52 7.96
CA THR A 363 8.58 11.95 8.28
C THR A 363 9.98 12.33 8.75
N ASP A 364 10.29 13.63 8.64
CA ASP A 364 11.66 14.14 8.74
C ASP A 364 12.10 14.50 10.18
N ARG A 365 11.33 14.10 11.19
CA ARG A 365 11.61 14.30 12.63
C ARG A 365 11.56 15.76 13.10
N LEU A 366 10.92 16.66 12.34
CA LEU A 366 10.64 18.03 12.80
C LEU A 366 9.40 18.13 13.68
N TYR A 367 8.38 17.32 13.39
CA TYR A 367 7.10 17.37 14.08
C TYR A 367 6.59 15.97 14.38
N ARG A 368 5.68 15.88 15.35
CA ARG A 368 5.06 14.62 15.73
C ARG A 368 4.26 14.10 14.53
N ALA A 369 4.46 12.84 14.19
CA ALA A 369 3.62 12.12 13.23
C ALA A 369 3.46 10.68 13.69
N GLU A 370 2.36 10.03 13.28
CA GLU A 370 2.07 8.64 13.62
C GLU A 370 1.47 7.94 12.40
N ALA A 371 1.95 6.72 12.10
CA ALA A 371 1.31 5.83 11.15
C ALA A 371 0.32 4.91 11.89
N ASN A 372 -0.87 4.75 11.32
CA ASN A 372 -1.99 4.02 11.93
C ASN A 372 -2.30 2.72 11.19
N ALA A 373 -2.20 2.73 9.86
CA ALA A 373 -2.54 1.58 9.03
C ALA A 373 -1.59 1.44 7.84
N ILE A 374 -1.46 0.22 7.33
CA ILE A 374 -0.58 -0.11 6.20
C ILE A 374 -1.26 -1.09 5.27
N PHE A 375 -1.05 -0.89 3.98
CA PHE A 375 -1.45 -1.79 2.92
C PHE A 375 -0.30 -1.89 1.92
N VAL A 376 -0.03 -3.10 1.41
CA VAL A 376 0.99 -3.30 0.37
C VAL A 376 0.34 -3.95 -0.84
N LEU A 377 0.64 -3.42 -2.03
CA LEU A 377 0.14 -3.95 -3.28
C LEU A 377 1.20 -3.86 -4.36
N ASP A 378 1.58 -5.02 -4.90
CA ASP A 378 2.63 -5.17 -5.92
C ASP A 378 3.94 -4.48 -5.47
N GLY A 379 4.33 -4.68 -4.21
CA GLY A 379 5.53 -4.09 -3.61
C GLY A 379 5.46 -2.59 -3.30
N LYS A 380 4.34 -1.90 -3.60
CA LYS A 380 4.13 -0.52 -3.19
C LYS A 380 3.53 -0.46 -1.80
N VAL A 381 4.10 0.39 -0.94
CA VAL A 381 3.68 0.55 0.45
C VAL A 381 2.81 1.80 0.57
N TYR A 382 1.59 1.59 1.06
CA TYR A 382 0.61 2.63 1.35
C TYR A 382 0.39 2.69 2.86
N VAL A 383 0.57 3.85 3.47
CA VAL A 383 0.42 4.02 4.92
C VAL A 383 -0.54 5.16 5.19
N ALA A 384 -1.54 4.98 6.05
CA ALA A 384 -2.38 6.07 6.55
C ALA A 384 -1.98 6.48 7.96
N GLY A 385 -2.19 7.75 8.31
CA GLY A 385 -1.90 8.25 9.65
C GLY A 385 -2.12 9.75 9.80
N ILE A 386 -1.40 10.34 10.75
CA ILE A 386 -1.55 11.74 11.12
C ILE A 386 -0.21 12.47 11.17
N ASP A 387 -0.24 13.74 10.78
CA ASP A 387 0.87 14.68 10.95
C ASP A 387 0.39 15.88 11.79
N PHE A 388 1.07 16.18 12.89
CA PHE A 388 0.71 17.29 13.76
C PHE A 388 1.22 18.64 13.25
N GLY A 389 2.12 18.64 12.25
CA GLY A 389 2.73 19.84 11.70
C GLY A 389 3.43 20.71 12.77
N SER A 390 3.70 21.97 12.41
CA SER A 390 4.29 22.94 13.33
C SER A 390 3.32 23.38 14.41
N SER A 391 3.82 23.70 15.60
CA SER A 391 3.04 24.27 16.71
C SER A 391 2.06 25.36 16.24
N GLY A 392 0.77 25.15 16.46
CA GLY A 392 -0.31 26.06 16.04
C GLY A 392 -1.02 25.68 14.75
N LYS A 393 -0.52 24.69 13.99
CA LYS A 393 -1.29 24.05 12.90
C LYS A 393 -2.22 22.97 13.46
N PRO A 394 -3.37 22.71 12.81
CA PRO A 394 -4.18 21.56 13.14
C PRO A 394 -3.49 20.26 12.68
N VAL A 395 -3.94 19.15 13.25
CA VAL A 395 -3.51 17.80 12.85
C VAL A 395 -4.07 17.50 11.47
N ALA A 396 -3.21 17.05 10.56
CA ALA A 396 -3.60 16.63 9.22
C ALA A 396 -3.78 15.11 9.15
N ALA A 397 -4.88 14.66 8.54
CA ALA A 397 -5.00 13.31 8.02
C ALA A 397 -4.07 13.16 6.82
N MET A 398 -3.26 12.12 6.82
CA MET A 398 -2.24 11.87 5.80
C MET A 398 -2.34 10.44 5.29
N TYR A 399 -1.87 10.24 4.05
CA TYR A 399 -1.32 8.95 3.67
C TYR A 399 0.05 9.12 2.98
N TRP A 400 0.84 8.06 2.96
CA TRP A 400 2.13 8.01 2.29
C TRP A 400 2.14 6.86 1.29
N GLU A 401 2.52 7.15 0.05
CA GLU A 401 2.79 6.13 -0.98
C GLU A 401 4.30 6.04 -1.20
N ASN A 402 4.92 4.91 -0.84
CA ASN A 402 6.38 4.72 -0.88
C ASN A 402 7.15 5.89 -0.21
N GLY A 403 6.64 6.37 0.92
CA GLY A 403 7.21 7.48 1.67
C GLY A 403 6.87 8.88 1.14
N LYS A 404 6.23 9.01 -0.03
CA LYS A 404 5.73 10.29 -0.54
C LYS A 404 4.41 10.64 0.15
N ALA A 405 4.43 11.70 0.94
CA ALA A 405 3.27 12.17 1.70
C ALA A 405 2.20 12.80 0.79
N MET A 406 0.93 12.52 1.12
CA MET A 406 -0.25 13.18 0.59
C MET A 406 -1.16 13.56 1.76
N GLN A 407 -1.60 14.82 1.75
CA GLN A 407 -2.49 15.36 2.77
C GLN A 407 -3.94 15.20 2.33
N LEU A 408 -4.79 14.70 3.24
CA LEU A 408 -6.20 14.39 2.98
C LEU A 408 -7.16 15.43 3.56
N SER A 409 -6.81 16.02 4.71
CA SER A 409 -7.64 17.04 5.37
C SER A 409 -7.09 18.45 5.16
N HIS A 410 -7.98 19.44 5.15
CA HIS A 410 -7.59 20.85 5.04
C HIS A 410 -6.75 21.36 6.23
N ASP A 411 -5.94 22.38 5.96
CA ASP A 411 -4.99 23.03 6.88
C ASP A 411 -5.63 23.82 8.03
N ASP A 412 -6.95 23.94 8.07
CA ASP A 412 -7.71 24.69 9.07
C ASP A 412 -8.51 23.79 10.03
N HIS A 413 -8.50 22.48 9.83
CA HIS A 413 -9.26 21.53 10.64
C HIS A 413 -8.46 20.29 11.04
N ARG A 414 -8.86 19.65 12.14
CA ARG A 414 -8.18 18.46 12.69
C ARG A 414 -8.68 17.20 12.00
N GLY A 415 -7.97 16.74 10.99
CA GLY A 415 -8.22 15.44 10.36
C GLY A 415 -7.61 14.28 11.14
N HIS A 416 -8.16 13.08 10.95
CA HIS A 416 -7.60 11.83 11.43
C HIS A 416 -7.73 10.76 10.34
N ALA A 417 -6.66 10.04 10.01
CA ALA A 417 -6.75 8.85 9.14
C ALA A 417 -6.51 7.60 10.00
N ALA A 418 -7.50 6.72 10.09
CA ALA A 418 -7.53 5.54 10.94
C ALA A 418 -7.07 4.28 10.22
N ASP A 419 -7.52 4.09 8.97
CA ASP A 419 -7.30 2.85 8.22
C ASP A 419 -7.04 3.10 6.73
N ILE A 420 -6.43 2.15 6.03
CA ILE A 420 -6.16 2.24 4.60
C ILE A 420 -6.39 0.91 3.89
N PHE A 421 -7.02 0.98 2.72
CA PHE A 421 -7.24 -0.16 1.86
C PHE A 421 -6.99 0.21 0.40
N VAL A 422 -6.37 -0.67 -0.38
CA VAL A 422 -6.02 -0.40 -1.78
C VAL A 422 -6.51 -1.53 -2.66
N VAL A 423 -7.22 -1.20 -3.73
CA VAL A 423 -7.74 -2.17 -4.71
C VAL A 423 -7.25 -1.84 -6.11
N LYS A 424 -6.94 -2.88 -6.91
CA LYS A 424 -6.67 -2.70 -8.34
C LYS A 424 -7.96 -2.30 -9.04
N ARG A 425 -7.94 -1.26 -9.88
CA ARG A 425 -9.06 -0.96 -10.77
C ARG A 425 -9.22 -2.11 -11.74
N THR A 426 -10.38 -2.72 -11.75
CA THR A 426 -10.78 -3.58 -12.86
C THR A 426 -10.96 -2.68 -14.07
N GLN A 427 -10.15 -2.84 -15.11
CA GLN A 427 -10.49 -2.26 -16.41
C GLN A 427 -11.81 -2.89 -16.83
N ASP A 428 -12.90 -2.12 -16.82
CA ASP A 428 -14.12 -2.51 -17.51
C ASP A 428 -13.74 -2.80 -18.97
N ARG A 429 -13.80 -4.08 -19.34
CA ARG A 429 -13.54 -4.54 -20.71
C ARG A 429 -14.72 -4.29 -21.62
#